data_AF-A0A0F4INR3-F1
#
_entry.id   AF-A0A0F4INR3-F1
#
_cell.length_a   1.000
_cell.length_b   1.000
_cell.length_c   1.000
_cell.angle_alpha   90.00
_cell.angle_beta   90.00
_cell.angle_gamma   90.00
#
_symmetry.space_group_name_H-M   'P 1'
#
loop_
_entity.id
_entity.type
_entity.pdbx_description
1 polymer ?
#
loop_
_entity_poly.entity_id
_entity_poly.type
_entity_poly.pdbx_seq_one_letter_code
_entity_poly.pdbx_strand_id
1 'polypeptide(L)'
;MSNTHFPFTAVVGQDDLRLALLLNAVSPAVGGVLVRGEKGTAKSTAVRALSALLPHVDVVPGCRFSCAPAAPDPTCPDGPHEPGPGADRPARMVELPVGASEDRLVGALDIERALAEGVKAFEPGLLADAHRGILYVDEVNLLHDHLVDVLLDAAAMGASYVEREGVSVRHAARFLLVGTMNPEEGELRPQLLDRFGLTVEVAASREPAQRVEVVRRRLAYEDDPAGFAARWAGDESEVRARVVAARALLPQVVLGDTAL
;
A
#
# COMPACT_ATOMS: atom_id res chain seq x y z
N MET A 1 -5.40 5.89 20.58
CA MET A 1 -4.07 6.55 20.62
C MET A 1 -3.67 6.78 19.17
N SER A 2 -3.52 8.02 18.71
CA SER A 2 -3.07 8.24 17.33
C SER A 2 -1.65 7.70 17.25
N ASN A 3 -1.45 6.67 16.43
CA ASN A 3 -0.12 6.21 16.09
C ASN A 3 0.49 7.28 15.18
N THR A 4 1.04 8.34 15.79
CA THR A 4 1.59 9.47 15.06
C THR A 4 2.81 8.96 14.32
N HIS A 5 2.69 8.70 13.02
CA HIS A 5 3.82 8.25 12.22
C HIS A 5 4.87 9.36 12.10
N PHE A 6 6.13 8.99 11.89
CA PHE A 6 7.17 9.95 11.52
C PHE A 6 6.76 10.64 10.20
N PRO A 7 6.73 11.99 10.11
CA PRO A 7 6.29 12.70 8.91
C PRO A 7 7.12 12.33 7.68
N PHE A 8 6.46 12.15 6.54
CA PHE A 8 7.08 11.77 5.26
C PHE A 8 8.02 12.87 4.75
N THR A 9 7.62 14.14 4.90
CA THR A 9 8.43 15.30 4.54
C THR A 9 9.66 15.48 5.42
N ALA A 10 9.65 14.92 6.63
CA ALA A 10 10.76 14.94 7.56
C ALA A 10 11.85 13.89 7.25
N VAL A 11 11.63 12.95 6.32
CA VAL A 11 12.64 11.96 5.92
C VAL A 11 13.77 12.66 5.14
N VAL A 12 15.02 12.41 5.53
CA VAL A 12 16.21 13.10 5.02
C VAL A 12 16.90 12.27 3.92
N GLY A 13 17.28 12.91 2.81
CA GLY A 13 18.22 12.36 1.82
C GLY A 13 17.71 11.17 1.01
N GLN A 14 16.40 10.94 1.00
CA GLN A 14 15.75 9.80 0.32
C GLN A 14 14.86 10.29 -0.83
N ASP A 15 15.40 11.13 -1.71
CA ASP A 15 14.62 11.85 -2.73
C ASP A 15 14.00 10.91 -3.76
N ASP A 16 14.76 9.94 -4.29
CA ASP A 16 14.27 8.95 -5.25
C ASP A 16 13.20 8.04 -4.63
N LEU A 17 13.40 7.63 -3.37
CA LEU A 17 12.40 6.85 -2.63
C LEU A 17 11.11 7.64 -2.46
N ARG A 18 11.21 8.90 -2.02
CA ARG A 18 10.04 9.77 -1.86
C ARG A 18 9.33 9.97 -3.19
N LEU A 19 10.08 10.22 -4.27
CA LEU A 19 9.53 10.41 -5.60
C LEU A 19 8.79 9.15 -6.07
N ALA A 20 9.39 7.96 -5.99
CA ALA A 20 8.75 6.72 -6.42
C ALA A 20 7.49 6.41 -5.62
N LEU A 21 7.51 6.63 -4.30
CA LEU A 21 6.33 6.47 -3.44
C LEU A 21 5.22 7.45 -3.80
N LEU A 22 5.55 8.72 -4.10
CA LEU A 22 4.58 9.73 -4.54
C LEU A 22 4.03 9.43 -5.93
N LEU A 23 4.86 8.97 -6.88
CA LEU A 23 4.43 8.58 -8.22
C LEU A 23 3.44 7.41 -8.16
N ASN A 24 3.76 6.37 -7.38
CA ASN A 24 2.84 5.25 -7.15
C ASN A 24 1.56 5.74 -6.46
N ALA A 25 1.67 6.64 -5.48
CA ALA A 25 0.51 7.26 -4.86
C ALA A 25 -0.35 8.07 -5.84
N VAL A 26 0.21 8.68 -6.88
CA VAL A 26 -0.56 9.36 -7.93
C VAL A 26 -1.19 8.35 -8.90
N SER A 27 -0.45 7.34 -9.33
CA SER A 27 -0.91 6.32 -10.28
C SER A 27 -0.54 4.91 -9.82
N PRO A 28 -1.49 4.14 -9.25
CA PRO A 28 -1.27 2.73 -8.92
C PRO A 28 -0.92 1.87 -10.15
N ALA A 29 -1.32 2.31 -11.36
CA ALA A 29 -1.07 1.62 -12.62
C ALA A 29 0.42 1.54 -12.99
N VAL A 30 1.28 2.26 -12.27
CA VAL A 30 2.74 2.12 -12.40
C VAL A 30 3.19 0.68 -12.15
N GLY A 31 2.49 -0.08 -11.29
CA GLY A 31 2.84 -1.49 -11.02
C GLY A 31 3.63 -1.70 -9.72
N GLY A 32 3.44 -0.83 -8.73
CA GLY A 32 4.08 -0.94 -7.42
C GLY A 32 5.53 -0.44 -7.37
N VAL A 33 6.06 -0.37 -6.15
CA VAL A 33 7.43 0.11 -5.86
C VAL A 33 8.19 -0.95 -5.08
N LEU A 34 9.35 -1.36 -5.60
CA LEU A 34 10.33 -2.15 -4.88
C LEU A 34 11.44 -1.26 -4.36
N VAL A 35 11.64 -1.25 -3.04
CA VAL A 35 12.67 -0.47 -2.36
C VAL A 35 13.76 -1.41 -1.88
N ARG A 36 14.95 -1.26 -2.47
CA ARG A 36 16.13 -2.07 -2.20
C ARG A 36 17.09 -1.28 -1.35
N GLY A 37 17.69 -1.91 -0.35
CA GLY A 37 18.75 -1.26 0.43
C GLY A 37 19.07 -1.97 1.73
N GLU A 38 20.09 -1.51 2.41
CA GLU A 38 20.55 -2.06 3.70
C GLU A 38 19.56 -1.77 4.84
N LYS A 39 19.74 -2.45 5.99
CA LYS A 39 18.99 -2.13 7.20
C LYS A 39 19.35 -0.72 7.70
N GLY A 40 18.39 -0.03 8.31
CA GLY A 40 18.62 1.30 8.88
C GLY A 40 18.52 2.47 7.90
N THR A 41 18.10 2.26 6.65
CA THR A 41 17.92 3.31 5.64
C THR A 41 16.51 3.94 5.61
N ALA A 42 15.72 3.75 6.67
CA ALA A 42 14.39 4.31 6.84
C ALA A 42 13.34 3.90 5.77
N LYS A 43 13.54 2.78 5.05
CA LYS A 43 12.59 2.26 4.05
C LYS A 43 11.17 2.11 4.62
N SER A 44 11.00 1.30 5.65
CA SER A 44 9.69 1.06 6.29
C SER A 44 9.11 2.32 6.91
N THR A 45 9.95 3.22 7.45
CA THR A 45 9.53 4.53 7.96
C THR A 45 8.88 5.38 6.88
N ALA A 46 9.50 5.48 5.70
CA ALA A 46 8.97 6.27 4.59
C ALA A 46 7.65 5.70 4.05
N VAL A 47 7.53 4.37 3.94
CA VAL A 47 6.29 3.71 3.49
C VAL A 47 5.16 3.93 4.51
N ARG A 48 5.43 3.77 5.80
CA ARG A 48 4.44 4.03 6.86
C ARG A 48 4.01 5.50 6.87
N ALA A 49 4.94 6.42 6.67
CA ALA A 49 4.66 7.85 6.58
C ALA A 49 3.77 8.21 5.38
N LEU A 50 3.96 7.54 4.23
CA LEU A 50 3.12 7.75 3.03
C LEU A 50 1.63 7.51 3.30
N SER A 51 1.29 6.56 4.17
CA SER A 51 -0.11 6.26 4.50
C SER A 51 -0.87 7.48 5.04
N ALA A 52 -0.17 8.34 5.78
CA ALA A 52 -0.75 9.57 6.31
C ALA A 52 -1.05 10.58 5.19
N LEU A 53 -0.28 10.59 4.10
CA LEU A 53 -0.42 11.50 2.97
C LEU A 53 -1.50 11.11 1.97
N LEU A 54 -1.96 9.87 1.99
CA LEU A 54 -3.01 9.43 1.07
C LEU A 54 -4.33 10.17 1.35
N PRO A 55 -5.09 10.51 0.30
CA PRO A 55 -6.42 11.06 0.50
C PRO A 55 -7.33 10.02 1.15
N HIS A 56 -8.32 10.53 1.86
CA HIS A 56 -9.39 9.70 2.38
C HIS A 56 -10.19 9.09 1.23
N VAL A 57 -10.91 8.01 1.55
CA VAL A 57 -11.71 7.26 0.59
C VAL A 57 -13.13 7.09 1.12
N ASP A 58 -14.11 7.42 0.30
CA ASP A 58 -15.51 7.12 0.59
C ASP A 58 -15.77 5.62 0.41
N VAL A 59 -16.36 4.97 1.41
CA VAL A 59 -16.70 3.54 1.38
C VAL A 59 -18.17 3.29 1.69
N VAL A 60 -18.74 2.23 1.12
CA VAL A 60 -20.08 1.76 1.48
C VAL A 60 -20.08 1.38 2.97
N PRO A 61 -20.97 1.94 3.80
CA PRO A 61 -21.02 1.61 5.22
C PRO A 61 -21.22 0.11 5.46
N GLY A 62 -20.38 -0.49 6.30
CA GLY A 62 -20.46 -1.90 6.66
C GLY A 62 -19.90 -2.89 5.62
N CYS A 63 -19.53 -2.45 4.42
CA CYS A 63 -18.89 -3.31 3.42
C CYS A 63 -17.45 -3.65 3.85
N ARG A 64 -17.17 -4.94 4.09
CA ARG A 64 -15.84 -5.44 4.47
C ARG A 64 -14.80 -5.25 3.38
N PHE A 65 -15.22 -5.18 2.12
CA PHE A 65 -14.36 -5.01 0.95
C PHE A 65 -14.16 -3.54 0.55
N SER A 66 -14.67 -2.59 1.32
CA SER A 66 -14.46 -1.15 1.08
C SER A 66 -14.91 -0.65 -0.30
N CYS A 67 -16.04 -1.17 -0.81
CA CYS A 67 -16.63 -0.74 -2.09
C CYS A 67 -16.80 0.78 -2.16
N ALA A 68 -16.57 1.36 -3.34
CA ALA A 68 -16.84 2.76 -3.59
C ALA A 68 -18.36 3.01 -3.70
N PRO A 69 -18.96 3.93 -2.92
CA PRO A 69 -20.40 4.18 -2.95
C PRO A 69 -20.91 4.68 -4.30
N ALA A 70 -20.11 5.46 -5.02
CA ALA A 70 -20.48 5.99 -6.34
C ALA A 70 -20.42 4.94 -7.46
N ALA A 71 -19.63 3.88 -7.27
CA ALA A 71 -19.42 2.82 -8.25
C ALA A 71 -19.04 1.52 -7.51
N PRO A 72 -19.99 0.87 -6.82
CA PRO A 72 -19.70 -0.32 -6.02
C PRO A 72 -19.30 -1.49 -6.93
N ASP A 73 -18.45 -2.38 -6.40
CA ASP A 73 -18.04 -3.59 -7.13
C ASP A 73 -19.26 -4.53 -7.30
N PRO A 74 -19.69 -4.82 -8.54
CA PRO A 74 -20.83 -5.71 -8.79
C PRO A 74 -20.59 -7.14 -8.32
N THR A 75 -19.32 -7.52 -8.12
CA THR A 75 -18.91 -8.86 -7.66
C THR A 75 -18.61 -8.92 -6.17
N CYS A 76 -18.82 -7.83 -5.42
CA CYS A 76 -18.52 -7.80 -3.99
C CYS A 76 -19.27 -8.90 -3.22
N PRO A 77 -18.57 -9.69 -2.37
CA PRO A 77 -19.22 -10.72 -1.56
C PRO A 77 -20.21 -10.20 -0.51
N ASP A 78 -20.11 -8.92 -0.13
CA ASP A 78 -21.09 -8.25 0.77
C ASP A 78 -22.23 -7.56 0.00
N GLY A 79 -22.20 -7.63 -1.33
CA GLY A 79 -23.16 -7.00 -2.22
C GLY A 79 -24.41 -7.85 -2.50
N PRO A 80 -25.28 -7.38 -3.41
CA PRO A 80 -25.13 -6.13 -4.18
C PRO A 80 -25.26 -4.88 -3.30
N HIS A 81 -24.56 -3.81 -3.68
CA HIS A 81 -24.68 -2.49 -3.04
C HIS A 81 -25.35 -1.51 -4.02
N GLU A 82 -26.35 -0.78 -3.55
CA GLU A 82 -26.92 0.33 -4.32
C GLU A 82 -26.06 1.59 -4.18
N PRO A 83 -25.93 2.41 -5.24
CA PRO A 83 -25.26 3.69 -5.14
C PRO A 83 -25.92 4.59 -4.09
N GLY A 84 -25.12 5.17 -3.20
CA GLY A 84 -25.65 5.92 -2.07
C GLY A 84 -24.59 6.72 -1.32
N PRO A 85 -24.96 7.33 -0.17
CA PRO A 85 -24.01 8.07 0.65
C PRO A 85 -22.93 7.13 1.20
N GLY A 86 -21.67 7.56 1.08
CA GLY A 86 -20.53 6.89 1.66
C GLY A 86 -20.26 7.30 3.09
N ALA A 87 -19.41 6.52 3.76
CA ALA A 87 -18.67 6.97 4.92
C ALA A 87 -17.23 7.31 4.50
N ASP A 88 -16.77 8.50 4.86
CA ASP A 88 -15.37 8.90 4.69
C ASP A 88 -14.47 8.13 5.67
N ARG A 89 -13.33 7.62 5.19
CA ARG A 89 -12.31 7.02 6.04
C ARG A 89 -10.90 7.28 5.51
N PRO A 90 -9.87 7.27 6.37
CA PRO A 90 -8.48 7.27 5.90
C PRO A 90 -8.18 6.03 5.06
N ALA A 91 -7.24 6.16 4.11
CA ALA A 91 -6.68 5.02 3.39
C ALA A 91 -5.99 4.07 4.39
N ARG A 92 -6.17 2.76 4.21
CA ARG A 92 -5.56 1.75 5.08
C ARG A 92 -4.17 1.41 4.56
N MET A 93 -3.24 1.22 5.49
CA MET A 93 -1.99 0.53 5.20
C MET A 93 -2.06 -0.84 5.84
N VAL A 94 -1.88 -1.88 5.03
CA VAL A 94 -1.90 -3.27 5.45
C VAL A 94 -0.51 -3.83 5.23
N GLU A 95 -0.02 -4.56 6.22
CA GLU A 95 1.29 -5.19 6.19
C GLU A 95 1.13 -6.69 5.98
N LEU A 96 1.84 -7.23 4.98
CA LEU A 96 1.92 -8.65 4.70
C LEU A 96 3.14 -9.23 5.44
N PRO A 97 2.94 -10.04 6.50
CA PRO A 97 4.05 -10.67 7.18
C PRO A 97 4.67 -11.76 6.29
N VAL A 98 5.98 -11.95 6.39
CA VAL A 98 6.76 -12.94 5.62
C VAL A 98 6.19 -14.36 5.75
N GLY A 99 5.69 -14.72 6.94
CA GLY A 99 5.11 -16.03 7.24
C GLY A 99 3.59 -16.14 7.01
N ALA A 100 2.98 -15.23 6.26
CA ALA A 100 1.55 -15.30 5.97
C ALA A 100 1.20 -16.59 5.20
N SER A 101 0.02 -17.14 5.46
CA SER A 101 -0.58 -18.17 4.61
C SER A 101 -1.27 -17.53 3.41
N GLU A 102 -1.53 -18.32 2.37
CA GLU A 102 -2.34 -17.89 1.23
C GLU A 102 -3.75 -17.46 1.69
N ASP A 103 -4.40 -18.25 2.54
CA ASP A 103 -5.71 -17.93 3.11
C ASP A 103 -5.71 -16.58 3.86
N ARG A 104 -4.60 -16.22 4.53
CA ARG A 104 -4.48 -14.91 5.17
C ARG A 104 -4.38 -13.79 4.14
N LEU A 105 -3.70 -14.02 3.02
CA LEU A 105 -3.54 -13.05 1.94
C LEU A 105 -4.85 -12.83 1.18
N VAL A 106 -5.42 -13.91 0.63
CA VAL A 106 -6.58 -13.83 -0.29
C VAL A 106 -7.93 -13.92 0.42
N GLY A 107 -7.97 -14.52 1.60
CA GLY A 107 -9.19 -14.80 2.35
C GLY A 107 -9.49 -16.30 2.43
N ALA A 108 -10.38 -16.66 3.35
CA ALA A 108 -10.73 -18.05 3.63
C ALA A 108 -12.24 -18.26 3.51
N LEU A 109 -12.65 -19.50 3.23
CA LEU A 109 -14.04 -19.92 3.34
C LEU A 109 -14.27 -20.53 4.72
N ASP A 110 -15.22 -19.99 5.48
CA ASP A 110 -15.70 -20.57 6.72
C ASP A 110 -16.68 -21.72 6.40
N ILE A 111 -16.12 -22.93 6.35
CA ILE A 111 -16.84 -24.15 6.04
C ILE A 111 -17.84 -24.50 7.14
N GLU A 112 -17.52 -24.23 8.41
CA GLU A 112 -18.41 -24.55 9.53
C GLU A 112 -19.70 -23.74 9.45
N ARG A 113 -19.61 -22.42 9.20
CA ARG A 113 -20.80 -21.59 8.97
C ARG A 113 -21.50 -21.93 7.67
N ALA A 114 -20.76 -22.26 6.61
CA ALA A 114 -21.36 -22.68 5.34
C ALA A 114 -22.22 -23.94 5.50
N LEU A 115 -21.79 -24.89 6.33
CA LEU A 115 -22.52 -26.13 6.59
C LEU A 115 -23.63 -25.96 7.64
N ALA A 116 -23.41 -25.16 8.68
CA ALA A 116 -24.37 -24.98 9.79
C ALA A 116 -25.49 -23.98 9.46
N GLU A 117 -25.15 -22.86 8.82
CA GLU A 117 -26.09 -21.76 8.54
C GLU A 117 -26.58 -21.78 7.08
N GLY A 118 -25.97 -22.60 6.20
CA GLY A 118 -26.28 -22.63 4.77
C GLY A 118 -25.87 -21.36 4.02
N VAL A 119 -25.10 -20.48 4.66
CA VAL A 119 -24.64 -19.20 4.11
C VAL A 119 -23.16 -19.32 3.74
N LYS A 120 -22.80 -19.01 2.49
CA LYS A 120 -21.40 -18.94 2.06
C LYS A 120 -20.68 -17.83 2.83
N ALA A 121 -20.04 -18.16 3.94
CA ALA A 121 -19.30 -17.23 4.77
C ALA A 121 -17.85 -17.15 4.27
N PHE A 122 -17.56 -16.16 3.43
CA PHE A 122 -16.19 -15.83 3.04
C PHE A 122 -15.61 -14.81 4.02
N GLU A 123 -14.43 -15.10 4.56
CA GLU A 123 -13.65 -14.21 5.39
C GLU A 123 -12.65 -13.44 4.53
N PRO A 124 -12.68 -12.09 4.54
CA PRO A 124 -11.76 -11.28 3.77
C PRO A 124 -10.31 -11.46 4.23
N GLY A 125 -9.39 -11.57 3.27
CA GLY A 125 -7.95 -11.56 3.53
C GLY A 125 -7.33 -10.16 3.51
N LEU A 126 -6.00 -10.11 3.61
CA LEU A 126 -5.22 -8.86 3.56
C LEU A 126 -5.40 -8.08 2.26
N LEU A 127 -5.66 -8.74 1.13
CA LEU A 127 -5.95 -8.06 -0.15
C LEU A 127 -7.25 -7.25 -0.09
N ALA A 128 -8.27 -7.74 0.61
CA ALA A 128 -9.51 -7.02 0.83
C ALA A 128 -9.30 -5.84 1.78
N ASP A 129 -8.54 -6.03 2.86
CA ASP A 129 -8.19 -4.96 3.80
C ASP A 129 -7.37 -3.84 3.15
N ALA A 130 -6.49 -4.19 2.22
CA ALA A 130 -5.63 -3.25 1.50
C ALA A 130 -6.37 -2.51 0.38
N HIS A 131 -7.59 -2.93 0.02
CA HIS A 131 -8.34 -2.32 -1.07
C HIS A 131 -8.52 -0.81 -0.85
N ARG A 132 -8.12 -0.04 -1.87
CA ARG A 132 -8.07 1.43 -1.88
C ARG A 132 -7.17 1.99 -0.77
N GLY A 133 -6.06 1.30 -0.55
CA GLY A 133 -5.03 1.63 0.43
C GLY A 133 -3.64 1.25 -0.07
N ILE A 134 -2.77 0.85 0.86
CA ILE A 134 -1.40 0.39 0.63
C ILE A 134 -1.31 -1.06 1.10
N LEU A 135 -0.71 -1.92 0.28
CA LEU A 135 -0.23 -3.22 0.71
C LEU A 135 1.30 -3.17 0.77
N TYR A 136 1.81 -3.23 2.00
CA TYR A 136 3.23 -3.18 2.29
C TYR A 136 3.74 -4.59 2.58
N VAL A 137 4.85 -4.95 1.95
CA VAL A 137 5.55 -6.20 2.18
C VAL A 137 6.95 -5.88 2.67
N ASP A 138 7.26 -6.29 3.90
CA ASP A 138 8.65 -6.24 4.36
C ASP A 138 9.40 -7.50 3.92
N GLU A 139 10.67 -7.33 3.56
CA GLU A 139 11.56 -8.41 3.10
C GLU A 139 10.90 -9.32 2.04
N VAL A 140 10.47 -8.75 0.91
CA VAL A 140 9.77 -9.47 -0.17
C VAL A 140 10.56 -10.68 -0.68
N ASN A 141 11.88 -10.62 -0.61
CA ASN A 141 12.79 -11.72 -0.98
C ASN A 141 12.64 -12.96 -0.09
N LEU A 142 11.98 -12.86 1.06
CA LEU A 142 11.74 -13.96 1.99
C LEU A 142 10.32 -14.56 1.89
N LEU A 143 9.42 -13.94 1.12
CA LEU A 143 8.09 -14.49 0.90
C LEU A 143 8.15 -15.79 0.11
N HIS A 144 7.19 -16.68 0.38
CA HIS A 144 6.99 -17.87 -0.44
C HIS A 144 6.60 -17.50 -1.88
N ASP A 145 7.20 -18.16 -2.87
CA ASP A 145 7.04 -17.85 -4.30
C ASP A 145 5.57 -17.69 -4.72
N HIS A 146 4.73 -18.67 -4.35
CA HIS A 146 3.30 -18.65 -4.71
C HIS A 146 2.54 -17.44 -4.16
N LEU A 147 2.91 -16.91 -2.99
CA LEU A 147 2.26 -15.71 -2.43
C LEU A 147 2.64 -14.47 -3.21
N VAL A 148 3.90 -14.40 -3.66
CA VAL A 148 4.35 -13.26 -4.47
C VAL A 148 3.63 -13.25 -5.81
N ASP A 149 3.46 -14.41 -6.45
CA ASP A 149 2.72 -14.53 -7.72
C ASP A 149 1.27 -14.05 -7.56
N VAL A 150 0.55 -14.58 -6.57
CA VAL A 150 -0.83 -14.17 -6.26
C VAL A 150 -0.94 -12.68 -5.93
N LEU A 151 0.01 -12.15 -5.16
CA LEU A 151 0.08 -10.74 -4.80
C LEU A 151 0.25 -9.85 -6.04
N LEU A 152 1.21 -10.17 -6.90
CA LEU A 152 1.51 -9.39 -8.09
C LEU A 152 0.41 -9.50 -9.14
N ASP A 153 -0.27 -10.65 -9.24
CA ASP A 153 -1.45 -10.84 -10.09
C ASP A 153 -2.60 -9.95 -9.59
N ALA A 154 -2.87 -9.97 -8.29
CA ALA A 154 -3.90 -9.11 -7.69
C ALA A 154 -3.59 -7.61 -7.88
N ALA A 155 -2.32 -7.21 -7.75
CA ALA A 155 -1.89 -5.83 -7.96
C ALA A 155 -2.07 -5.39 -9.43
N ALA A 156 -1.76 -6.26 -10.39
CA ALA A 156 -1.91 -5.99 -11.82
C ALA A 156 -3.38 -6.00 -12.27
N MET A 157 -4.16 -6.99 -11.83
CA MET A 157 -5.57 -7.15 -12.22
C MET A 157 -6.50 -6.20 -11.45
N GLY A 158 -6.08 -5.72 -10.28
CA GLY A 158 -6.90 -4.91 -9.38
C GLY A 158 -8.07 -5.66 -8.77
N ALA A 159 -8.00 -6.99 -8.73
CA ALA A 159 -9.00 -7.90 -8.17
C ALA A 159 -8.33 -9.16 -7.63
N SER A 160 -8.92 -9.75 -6.59
CA SER A 160 -8.53 -11.05 -6.05
C SER A 160 -9.58 -12.09 -6.43
N TYR A 161 -9.11 -13.31 -6.71
CA TYR A 161 -9.91 -14.46 -7.09
C TYR A 161 -9.54 -15.61 -6.15
N VAL A 162 -10.55 -16.21 -5.53
CA VAL A 162 -10.38 -17.37 -4.65
C VAL A 162 -11.26 -18.49 -5.17
N GLU A 163 -10.62 -19.57 -5.62
CA GLU A 163 -11.30 -20.77 -6.10
C GLU A 163 -10.95 -21.96 -5.21
N ARG A 164 -11.86 -22.31 -4.30
CA ARG A 164 -11.67 -23.43 -3.35
C ARG A 164 -12.98 -24.17 -3.11
N GLU A 165 -12.89 -25.49 -2.98
CA GLU A 165 -14.02 -26.36 -2.62
C GLU A 165 -15.28 -26.14 -3.51
N GLY A 166 -15.07 -25.89 -4.81
CA GLY A 166 -16.16 -25.64 -5.78
C GLY A 166 -16.83 -24.26 -5.66
N VAL A 167 -16.29 -23.36 -4.83
CA VAL A 167 -16.73 -21.97 -4.71
C VAL A 167 -15.69 -21.06 -5.36
N SER A 168 -16.14 -20.19 -6.26
CA SER A 168 -15.35 -19.10 -6.83
C SER A 168 -15.85 -17.79 -6.24
N VAL A 169 -14.97 -17.06 -5.55
CA VAL A 169 -15.21 -15.73 -4.98
C VAL A 169 -14.27 -14.75 -5.66
N ARG A 170 -14.79 -13.59 -6.02
CA ARG A 170 -14.02 -12.48 -6.57
C ARG A 170 -14.33 -11.22 -5.80
N HIS A 171 -13.33 -10.37 -5.57
CA HIS A 171 -13.55 -9.01 -5.08
C HIS A 171 -12.50 -8.04 -5.62
N ALA A 172 -12.83 -6.76 -5.66
CA ALA A 172 -11.88 -5.71 -5.99
C ALA A 172 -10.69 -5.66 -5.00
N ALA A 173 -9.49 -5.46 -5.54
CA ALA A 173 -8.23 -5.43 -4.80
C ALA A 173 -7.25 -4.43 -5.44
N ARG A 174 -7.71 -3.21 -5.70
CA ARG A 174 -6.87 -2.09 -6.15
C ARG A 174 -6.15 -1.44 -4.98
N PHE A 175 -4.83 -1.59 -4.89
CA PHE A 175 -4.01 -1.04 -3.80
C PHE A 175 -2.65 -0.57 -4.34
N LEU A 176 -1.97 0.26 -3.56
CA LEU A 176 -0.57 0.62 -3.81
C LEU A 176 0.32 -0.48 -3.26
N LEU A 177 0.97 -1.23 -4.15
CA LEU A 177 1.95 -2.22 -3.75
C LEU A 177 3.29 -1.55 -3.42
N VAL A 178 3.82 -1.82 -2.24
CA VAL A 178 5.17 -1.41 -1.87
C VAL A 178 5.90 -2.58 -1.21
N GLY A 179 6.98 -3.02 -1.84
CA GLY A 179 7.86 -4.05 -1.31
C GLY A 179 9.18 -3.45 -0.82
N THR A 180 9.68 -3.89 0.33
CA THR A 180 11.06 -3.62 0.76
C THR A 180 11.88 -4.91 0.72
N MET A 181 13.17 -4.79 0.42
CA MET A 181 14.11 -5.92 0.54
C MET A 181 15.50 -5.44 0.96
N ASN A 182 16.23 -6.36 1.61
CA ASN A 182 17.68 -6.23 1.81
C ASN A 182 18.40 -7.17 0.84
N PRO A 183 19.17 -6.63 -0.14
CA PRO A 183 19.94 -7.46 -1.07
C PRO A 183 20.92 -8.44 -0.39
N GLU A 184 21.37 -8.13 0.83
CA GLU A 184 22.26 -9.01 1.59
C GLU A 184 21.59 -10.28 2.12
N GLU A 185 20.25 -10.28 2.25
CA GLU A 185 19.48 -11.42 2.78
C GLU A 185 18.96 -12.36 1.69
N GLY A 186 19.23 -12.03 0.43
CA GLY A 186 18.84 -12.83 -0.73
C GLY A 186 18.51 -11.95 -1.92
N GLU A 187 18.67 -12.52 -3.10
CA GLU A 187 18.23 -11.89 -4.34
C GLU A 187 16.76 -12.21 -4.61
N LEU A 188 16.02 -11.21 -5.10
CA LEU A 188 14.69 -11.44 -5.64
C LEU A 188 14.81 -12.05 -7.04
N ARG A 189 13.97 -13.04 -7.36
CA ARG A 189 13.95 -13.66 -8.68
C ARG A 189 13.73 -12.60 -9.78
N PRO A 190 14.45 -12.68 -10.93
CA PRO A 190 14.33 -11.70 -12.00
C PRO A 190 12.89 -11.47 -12.50
N GLN A 191 12.09 -12.55 -12.57
CA GLN A 191 10.70 -12.49 -13.03
C GLN A 191 9.81 -11.64 -12.11
N LEU A 192 10.15 -11.54 -10.83
CA LEU A 192 9.43 -10.71 -9.87
C LEU A 192 9.86 -9.24 -9.98
N LEU A 193 11.15 -8.99 -10.23
CA LEU A 193 11.68 -7.65 -10.49
C LEU A 193 11.01 -7.02 -11.72
N ASP A 194 10.84 -7.80 -12.79
CA ASP A 194 10.19 -7.35 -14.03
C ASP A 194 8.72 -6.95 -13.84
N ARG A 195 8.09 -7.39 -12.75
CA ARG A 195 6.69 -7.09 -12.43
C ARG A 195 6.51 -5.87 -11.53
N PHE A 196 7.58 -5.36 -10.94
CA PHE A 196 7.55 -4.08 -10.21
C PHE A 196 7.78 -2.93 -11.18
N GLY A 197 6.85 -1.97 -11.17
CA GLY A 197 6.91 -0.79 -12.03
C GLY A 197 8.09 0.13 -11.75
N LEU A 198 8.43 0.31 -10.48
CA LEU A 198 9.54 1.13 -10.04
C LEU A 198 10.42 0.33 -9.09
N THR A 199 11.72 0.37 -9.32
CA THR A 199 12.73 -0.12 -8.39
C THR A 199 13.61 1.04 -7.97
N VAL A 200 13.75 1.25 -6.66
CA VAL A 200 14.60 2.30 -6.10
C VAL A 200 15.64 1.69 -5.19
N GLU A 201 16.90 2.06 -5.40
CA GLU A 201 18.01 1.74 -4.52
C GLU A 201 18.16 2.82 -3.46
N VAL A 202 18.22 2.39 -2.20
CA VAL A 202 18.25 3.25 -1.02
C VAL A 202 19.50 2.92 -0.21
N ALA A 203 20.45 3.85 -0.24
CA ALA A 203 21.71 3.74 0.50
C ALA A 203 21.70 4.65 1.73
N ALA A 204 22.45 4.25 2.76
CA ALA A 204 22.74 5.15 3.88
C ALA A 204 23.62 6.30 3.39
N SER A 205 23.21 7.54 3.70
CA SER A 205 24.00 8.71 3.34
C SER A 205 25.38 8.67 4.01
N ARG A 206 26.43 8.90 3.21
CA ARG A 206 27.81 9.04 3.69
C ARG A 206 28.14 10.45 4.13
N GLU A 207 27.26 11.42 3.87
CA GLU A 207 27.48 12.82 4.22
C GLU A 207 27.26 13.04 5.73
N PRO A 208 28.28 13.53 6.48
CA PRO A 208 28.16 13.73 7.93
C PRO A 208 27.00 14.65 8.32
N ALA A 209 26.77 15.72 7.55
CA ALA A 209 25.68 16.67 7.81
C ALA A 209 24.30 16.00 7.75
N GLN A 210 24.06 15.17 6.73
CA GLN A 210 22.80 14.44 6.60
C GLN A 210 22.62 13.41 7.71
N ARG A 211 23.69 12.68 8.08
CA ARG A 211 23.63 11.71 9.18
C ARG A 211 23.30 12.37 10.52
N VAL A 212 23.91 13.52 10.81
CA VAL A 212 23.60 14.30 12.02
C VAL A 212 22.13 14.76 11.98
N GLU A 213 21.64 15.20 10.84
CA GLU A 213 20.25 15.64 10.70
C GLU A 213 19.24 14.49 10.89
N VAL A 214 19.52 13.29 10.35
CA VAL A 214 18.69 12.09 10.59
C VAL A 214 18.58 11.81 12.08
N VAL A 215 19.71 11.78 12.80
CA VAL A 215 19.73 11.54 14.25
C VAL A 215 18.99 12.66 14.99
N ARG A 216 19.23 13.92 14.64
CA ARG A 216 18.56 15.08 15.26
C ARG A 216 17.04 15.00 15.11
N ARG A 217 16.53 14.75 13.89
CA ARG A 217 15.09 14.62 13.65
C ARG A 217 14.50 13.43 14.38
N ARG A 218 15.23 12.31 14.42
CA ARG A 218 14.77 11.11 15.12
C ARG A 218 14.64 11.36 16.62
N LEU A 219 15.65 11.94 17.25
CA LEU A 219 15.61 12.29 18.67
C LEU A 219 14.50 13.29 18.99
N ALA A 220 14.33 14.32 18.16
CA ALA A 220 13.27 15.31 18.36
C ALA A 220 11.86 14.71 18.20
N TYR A 221 11.70 13.71 17.34
CA TYR A 221 10.45 12.96 17.21
C TYR A 221 10.22 12.02 18.40
N GLU A 222 11.26 11.37 18.93
CA GLU A 222 11.12 10.48 20.09
C GLU A 222 10.81 11.26 21.38
N ASP A 223 11.35 12.47 21.53
CA ASP A 223 11.11 13.35 22.67
C ASP A 223 9.68 13.93 22.71
N ASP A 224 9.17 14.42 21.56
CA ASP A 224 7.80 14.90 21.42
C ASP A 224 7.23 14.56 20.03
N PRO A 225 6.65 13.35 19.86
CA PRO A 225 6.10 12.92 18.57
C PRO A 225 5.00 13.83 18.05
N ALA A 226 4.14 14.33 18.95
CA ALA A 226 2.99 15.15 18.60
C ALA A 226 3.41 16.56 18.15
N GLY A 227 4.27 17.22 18.92
CA GLY A 227 4.84 18.52 18.54
C GLY A 227 5.77 18.43 17.34
N PHE A 228 6.50 17.32 17.17
CA PHE A 228 7.24 17.07 15.94
C PHE A 228 6.30 16.99 14.74
N ALA A 229 5.26 16.16 14.78
CA ALA A 229 4.29 16.07 13.69
C ALA A 229 3.59 17.41 13.40
N ALA A 230 3.25 18.18 14.44
CA ALA A 230 2.66 19.51 14.28
C ALA A 230 3.57 20.49 13.53
N ARG A 231 4.89 20.44 13.77
CA ARG A 231 5.86 21.27 13.03
C ARG A 231 5.92 20.96 11.54
N TRP A 232 5.74 19.70 11.16
CA TRP A 232 5.79 19.24 9.76
C TRP A 232 4.40 19.19 9.08
N ALA A 233 3.32 19.50 9.81
CA ALA A 233 1.96 19.39 9.31
C ALA A 233 1.68 20.27 8.08
N GLY A 234 2.33 21.44 7.99
CA GLY A 234 2.26 22.32 6.82
C GLY A 234 2.81 21.64 5.56
N ASP A 235 4.04 21.14 5.64
CA ASP A 235 4.71 20.46 4.54
C ASP A 235 3.95 19.19 4.11
N GLU A 236 3.47 18.39 5.08
CA GLU A 236 2.64 17.21 4.82
C GLU A 236 1.33 17.59 4.09
N SER A 237 0.71 18.70 4.47
CA SER A 237 -0.52 19.18 3.85
C SER A 237 -0.28 19.64 2.42
N GLU A 238 0.85 20.29 2.14
CA GLU A 238 1.24 20.68 0.78
C GLU A 238 1.44 19.44 -0.10
N VAL A 239 2.19 18.43 0.38
CA VAL A 239 2.39 17.20 -0.38
C VAL A 239 1.07 16.46 -0.60
N ARG A 240 0.21 16.36 0.41
CA ARG A 240 -1.14 15.77 0.27
C ARG A 240 -1.94 16.49 -0.82
N ALA A 241 -1.99 17.82 -0.78
CA ALA A 241 -2.71 18.61 -1.78
C ALA A 241 -2.17 18.39 -3.19
N ARG A 242 -0.84 18.31 -3.34
CA ARG A 242 -0.18 17.99 -4.62
C ARG A 242 -0.54 16.60 -5.12
N VAL A 243 -0.57 15.58 -4.26
CA VAL A 243 -0.98 14.21 -4.65
C VAL A 243 -2.43 14.20 -5.13
N VAL A 244 -3.34 14.88 -4.42
CA VAL A 244 -4.76 14.99 -4.81
C VAL A 244 -4.90 15.70 -6.16
N ALA A 245 -4.25 16.84 -6.34
CA ALA A 245 -4.28 17.58 -7.59
C ALA A 245 -3.69 16.76 -8.76
N ALA A 246 -2.56 16.10 -8.53
CA ALA A 246 -1.92 15.24 -9.54
C ALA A 246 -2.81 14.07 -9.95
N ARG A 247 -3.50 13.41 -9.01
CA ARG A 247 -4.50 12.35 -9.31
C ARG A 247 -5.63 12.86 -10.22
N ALA A 248 -6.12 14.07 -9.96
CA ALA A 248 -7.20 14.67 -10.74
C ALA A 248 -6.75 15.13 -12.15
N LEU A 249 -5.49 15.57 -12.27
CA LEU A 249 -4.90 16.04 -13.53
C LEU A 249 -4.35 14.91 -14.40
N LEU A 250 -3.97 13.77 -13.82
CA LEU A 250 -3.33 12.65 -14.53
C LEU A 250 -4.08 12.23 -15.81
N PRO A 251 -5.42 12.08 -15.83
CA PRO A 251 -6.15 11.71 -17.06
C PRO A 251 -6.06 12.76 -18.19
N GLN A 252 -5.63 13.98 -17.87
CA GLN A 252 -5.50 15.10 -18.81
C GLN A 252 -4.07 15.23 -19.35
N VAL A 253 -3.11 14.46 -18.80
CA VAL A 253 -1.72 14.48 -19.25
C VAL A 253 -1.63 13.77 -20.60
N VAL A 254 -1.28 14.53 -21.64
CA VAL A 254 -1.02 14.00 -22.98
C VAL A 254 0.49 13.92 -23.19
N LEU A 255 0.98 12.72 -23.49
CA LEU A 255 2.35 12.52 -23.92
C LEU A 255 2.46 12.87 -25.41
N GLY A 256 3.45 13.68 -25.77
CA GLY A 256 3.76 13.93 -27.18
C GLY A 256 4.46 12.72 -27.81
N ASP A 257 4.49 12.68 -29.15
CA ASP A 257 5.04 11.56 -29.93
C ASP A 257 6.50 11.20 -29.63
N THR A 258 7.26 12.09 -28.97
CA THR A 258 8.65 11.83 -28.56
C THR A 258 8.76 11.04 -27.24
N ALA A 259 7.66 10.85 -26.53
CA ALA A 259 7.60 10.18 -25.22
C ALA A 259 6.81 8.85 -25.26
N LEU A 260 6.32 8.43 -26.43
CA LEU A 260 5.68 7.13 -26.71
C LEU A 260 6.64 6.25 -27.52
#